data_AF-A0A0W0Y5H7-F1
#
_entry.id   AF-A0A0W0Y5H7-F1
#
_cell.length_a   1.000
_cell.length_b   1.000
_cell.length_c   1.000
_cell.angle_alpha   90.00
_cell.angle_beta   90.00
_cell.angle_gamma   90.00
#
_symmetry.space_group_name_H-M   'P 1'
#
loop_
_entity.id
_entity.type
_entity.pdbx_description
1 polymer ?
#
loop_
_entity_poly.entity_id
_entity_poly.type
_entity_poly.pdbx_seq_one_letter_code
_entity_poly.pdbx_strand_id
1 'polypeptide(L)'
;MYVVMRRLPQVVQLEPSITLEGTKIWQTADFSSRPQAFYESLVEDHLALTLEYSILCTHLAHEFMLHPDSPEFTKQLEAALLFAELLEYLFRNYINVPREVLRLRKEQAVYRYYLERRGYYFEPQPAELELKADTFTQKMRNDTAWVNPFRLIFIRSKRLLNALVPVLSQIDQYAKAMATVDKVLNPALAYLGWIFFAPRLFSNLFLLFKHSVPAFMTEQEKNLGFWFRFLAQLKRRYFEIGNDVIWFTAGVLNCFVFVGPLAPIGVYFSLACFIYDIIWAGIRAGIEIHRFNQLKAKYAEMAEEIKDDDSRYEEYQALLRHQKILDFRIEIETKRVLTTIATTAGVCLGFILMLPFFMANPIIPLVGAMIFLSATVAGFLATRYFEELRPQDQLQLPQKEKPGITSSPLLFFSSVNKTEREENYDDAFLAQPAF
;
A
#
# COMPACT_ATOMS: atom_id res chain seq x y z
N MET A 1 -8.33 -10.06 23.24
CA MET A 1 -9.64 -9.39 23.45
C MET A 1 -9.53 -7.88 23.58
N TYR A 2 -8.69 -7.36 24.48
CA TYR A 2 -8.91 -6.03 25.05
C TYR A 2 -8.12 -4.87 24.43
N VAL A 3 -7.16 -5.03 23.52
CA VAL A 3 -6.22 -3.92 23.26
C VAL A 3 -6.70 -2.90 22.23
N VAL A 4 -7.10 -3.36 21.04
CA VAL A 4 -7.83 -2.50 20.10
C VAL A 4 -9.14 -2.05 20.74
N MET A 5 -9.77 -2.92 21.55
CA MET A 5 -10.90 -2.65 22.45
C MET A 5 -10.59 -1.86 23.73
N ARG A 6 -9.36 -1.43 24.04
CA ARG A 6 -9.07 -0.54 25.20
C ARG A 6 -8.98 0.86 24.64
N ARG A 7 -8.28 0.98 23.53
CA ARG A 7 -8.11 2.23 22.80
C ARG A 7 -9.43 2.68 22.18
N LEU A 8 -10.17 1.80 21.49
CA LEU A 8 -11.45 2.18 20.87
C LEU A 8 -12.47 2.69 21.88
N PRO A 9 -12.77 2.05 23.02
CA PRO A 9 -13.70 2.59 24.02
C PRO A 9 -13.15 3.77 24.81
N GLN A 10 -11.83 3.90 25.00
CA GLN A 10 -11.26 5.16 25.52
C GLN A 10 -11.46 6.32 24.55
N VAL A 11 -11.35 6.05 23.25
CA VAL A 11 -11.53 7.03 22.16
C VAL A 11 -13.02 7.28 21.91
N VAL A 12 -13.84 6.24 21.89
CA VAL A 12 -15.20 6.23 21.35
C VAL A 12 -16.26 6.14 22.44
N GLN A 13 -15.93 5.75 23.69
CA GLN A 13 -16.86 5.60 24.84
C GLN A 13 -18.23 5.03 24.44
N LEU A 14 -18.25 3.94 23.68
CA LEU A 14 -19.48 3.30 23.23
C LEU A 14 -19.46 1.83 23.60
N GLU A 15 -20.53 1.39 24.25
CA GLU A 15 -20.96 0.00 24.26
C GLU A 15 -21.97 -0.14 23.10
N PRO A 16 -21.56 -0.63 21.92
CA PRO A 16 -22.39 -0.62 20.73
C PRO A 16 -23.54 -1.65 20.79
N SER A 17 -23.58 -2.50 21.81
CA SER A 17 -24.63 -3.51 21.98
C SER A 17 -25.45 -3.28 23.23
N ILE A 18 -26.76 -3.07 23.08
CA ILE A 18 -27.71 -3.12 24.19
C ILE A 18 -28.30 -4.52 24.23
N THR A 19 -28.36 -5.12 25.42
CA THR A 19 -29.06 -6.40 25.62
C THR A 19 -30.51 -6.10 25.98
N LEU A 20 -31.44 -6.36 25.07
CA LEU A 20 -32.88 -6.26 25.28
C LEU A 20 -33.46 -7.68 25.25
N GLU A 21 -34.02 -8.13 26.37
CA GLU A 21 -34.69 -9.45 26.46
C GLU A 21 -33.81 -10.65 26.03
N GLY A 22 -32.51 -10.61 26.34
CA GLY A 22 -31.54 -11.64 25.94
C GLY A 22 -31.04 -11.54 24.50
N THR A 23 -31.55 -10.56 23.74
CA THR A 23 -31.15 -10.28 22.37
C THR A 23 -30.15 -9.12 22.34
N LYS A 24 -29.02 -9.29 21.65
CA LYS A 24 -28.03 -8.21 21.46
C LYS A 24 -28.40 -7.38 20.25
N ILE A 25 -28.81 -6.13 20.47
CA ILE A 25 -29.10 -5.18 19.39
C ILE A 25 -27.85 -4.31 19.17
N TRP A 26 -27.31 -4.34 17.96
CA TRP A 26 -26.19 -3.47 17.57
C TRP A 26 -26.72 -2.10 17.18
N GLN A 27 -26.36 -1.08 17.97
CA GLN A 27 -26.61 0.31 17.66
C GLN A 27 -25.39 0.89 16.98
N THR A 28 -25.61 1.47 15.79
CA THR A 28 -24.53 2.17 15.08
C THR A 28 -24.02 3.30 15.96
N ALA A 29 -22.70 3.37 16.11
CA ALA A 29 -22.06 4.38 16.93
C ALA A 29 -22.44 5.82 16.49
N ASP A 30 -22.98 6.62 17.42
CA ASP A 30 -23.24 8.03 17.15
C ASP A 30 -21.94 8.84 17.20
N PHE A 31 -21.28 8.91 16.06
CA PHE A 31 -20.12 9.78 15.88
C PHE A 31 -20.54 11.26 15.76
N SER A 32 -21.76 11.56 15.33
CA SER A 32 -22.13 12.94 14.98
C SER A 32 -22.12 13.93 16.15
N SER A 33 -22.29 13.45 17.38
CA SER A 33 -22.30 14.24 18.61
C SER A 33 -20.92 14.54 19.21
N ARG A 34 -19.82 13.96 18.69
CA ARG A 34 -18.48 14.17 19.24
C ARG A 34 -17.90 15.55 18.89
N PRO A 35 -17.12 16.18 19.78
CA PRO A 35 -16.54 17.51 19.53
C PRO A 35 -15.51 17.46 18.39
N GLN A 36 -15.29 18.59 17.71
CA GLN A 36 -14.37 18.64 16.56
C GLN A 36 -12.92 18.22 16.89
N ALA A 37 -12.39 18.61 18.06
CA ALA A 37 -11.03 18.28 18.47
C ALA A 37 -10.77 16.76 18.51
N PHE A 38 -11.81 15.97 18.77
CA PHE A 38 -11.75 14.51 18.67
C PHE A 38 -11.37 14.05 17.25
N TYR A 39 -12.00 14.64 16.23
CA TYR A 39 -11.77 14.30 14.84
C TYR A 39 -10.44 14.81 14.30
N GLU A 40 -9.96 15.96 14.75
CA GLU A 40 -8.66 16.49 14.35
C GLU A 40 -7.53 15.51 14.66
N SER A 41 -7.53 14.95 15.87
CA SER A 41 -6.54 13.93 16.28
C SER A 41 -6.66 12.66 15.43
N LEU A 42 -7.88 12.16 15.20
CA LEU A 42 -8.09 10.95 14.39
C LEU A 42 -7.72 11.15 12.91
N VAL A 43 -7.99 12.32 12.35
CA VAL A 43 -7.59 12.69 10.99
C VAL A 43 -6.07 12.83 10.90
N GLU A 44 -5.41 13.32 11.94
CA GLU A 44 -3.95 13.37 11.96
C GLU A 44 -3.32 11.97 11.92
N ASP A 45 -3.91 11.04 12.67
CA ASP A 45 -3.45 9.66 12.88
C ASP A 45 -4.10 8.63 11.95
N HIS A 46 -4.90 9.05 10.97
CA HIS A 46 -5.71 8.15 10.14
C HIS A 46 -4.92 7.01 9.48
N LEU A 47 -3.65 7.24 9.11
CA LEU A 47 -2.78 6.21 8.54
C LEU A 47 -2.40 5.14 9.57
N ALA A 48 -2.15 5.55 10.82
CA ALA A 48 -1.88 4.62 11.91
C ALA A 48 -3.14 3.84 12.29
N LEU A 49 -4.31 4.49 12.33
CA LEU A 49 -5.60 3.83 12.55
C LEU A 49 -5.93 2.81 11.47
N THR A 50 -5.68 3.16 10.20
CA THR A 50 -5.86 2.24 9.06
C THR A 50 -4.94 1.02 9.17
N LEU A 51 -3.70 1.23 9.63
CA LEU A 51 -2.74 0.13 9.86
C LEU A 51 -3.20 -0.77 11.00
N GLU A 52 -3.62 -0.20 12.13
CA GLU A 52 -4.12 -0.94 13.29
C GLU A 52 -5.36 -1.77 12.92
N TYR A 53 -6.32 -1.16 12.22
CA TYR A 53 -7.49 -1.87 11.68
C TYR A 53 -7.09 -3.01 10.74
N SER A 54 -6.14 -2.78 9.84
CA SER A 54 -5.65 -3.82 8.92
C SER A 54 -5.00 -4.99 9.65
N ILE A 55 -4.31 -4.77 10.77
CA ILE A 55 -3.74 -5.83 11.61
C ILE A 55 -4.84 -6.59 12.36
N LEU A 56 -5.84 -5.88 12.88
CA LEU A 56 -7.02 -6.51 13.48
C LEU A 56 -7.71 -7.43 12.47
N CYS A 57 -7.84 -7.01 11.22
CA CYS A 57 -8.46 -7.85 10.18
C CYS A 57 -7.61 -9.08 9.83
N THR A 58 -6.27 -8.97 9.82
CA THR A 58 -5.38 -10.14 9.66
C THR A 58 -5.60 -11.15 10.79
N HIS A 59 -5.65 -10.67 12.02
CA HIS A 59 -5.87 -11.50 13.20
C HIS A 59 -7.25 -12.17 13.16
N LEU A 60 -8.27 -11.41 12.77
CA LEU A 60 -9.63 -11.90 12.62
C LEU A 60 -9.73 -13.00 11.54
N ALA A 61 -9.06 -12.83 10.40
CA ALA A 61 -9.00 -13.84 9.36
C ALA A 61 -8.33 -15.14 9.84
N HIS A 62 -7.29 -15.02 10.66
CA HIS A 62 -6.62 -16.16 11.28
C HIS A 62 -7.51 -16.88 12.30
N GLU A 63 -8.12 -16.15 13.24
CA GLU A 63 -9.03 -16.72 14.25
C GLU A 63 -10.27 -17.36 13.62
N PHE A 64 -10.76 -16.83 12.49
CA PHE A 64 -11.85 -17.44 11.74
C PHE A 64 -11.49 -18.85 11.22
N MET A 65 -10.24 -19.07 10.84
CA MET A 65 -9.78 -20.37 10.33
C MET A 65 -9.60 -21.39 11.46
N LEU A 66 -9.08 -20.96 12.61
CA LEU A 66 -8.78 -21.85 13.74
C LEU A 66 -9.98 -22.09 14.65
N HIS A 67 -10.67 -21.03 15.04
CA HIS A 67 -11.67 -21.02 16.10
C HIS A 67 -12.88 -20.14 15.75
N PRO A 68 -13.60 -20.44 14.66
CA PRO A 68 -14.71 -19.63 14.18
C PRO A 68 -15.79 -19.44 15.25
N ASP A 69 -16.06 -20.44 16.09
CA ASP A 69 -17.14 -20.37 17.08
C ASP A 69 -16.70 -19.80 18.43
N SER A 70 -15.47 -19.29 18.55
CA SER A 70 -14.98 -18.76 19.82
C SER A 70 -15.70 -17.47 20.22
N PRO A 71 -15.94 -17.26 21.54
CA PRO A 71 -16.45 -15.98 22.04
C PRO A 71 -15.45 -14.85 21.78
N GLU A 72 -14.15 -15.16 21.69
CA GLU A 72 -13.10 -14.22 21.35
C GLU A 72 -13.24 -13.71 19.90
N PHE A 73 -13.45 -14.60 18.94
CA PHE A 73 -13.71 -14.23 17.55
C PHE A 73 -14.94 -13.31 17.42
N THR A 74 -15.99 -13.61 18.18
CA THR A 74 -17.21 -12.78 18.22
C THR A 74 -16.90 -11.36 18.69
N LYS A 75 -16.10 -11.21 19.74
CA LYS A 75 -15.69 -9.89 20.24
C LYS A 75 -14.80 -9.18 19.23
N GLN A 76 -13.86 -9.88 18.59
CA GLN A 76 -13.02 -9.27 17.56
C GLN A 76 -13.83 -8.79 16.36
N LEU A 77 -14.91 -9.49 15.98
CA LEU A 77 -15.86 -9.02 14.98
C LEU A 77 -16.56 -7.71 15.42
N GLU A 78 -16.99 -7.60 16.68
CA GLU A 78 -17.57 -6.36 17.22
C GLU A 78 -16.55 -5.21 17.14
N ALA A 79 -15.31 -5.44 17.57
CA ALA A 79 -14.25 -4.43 17.48
C ALA A 79 -13.97 -4.02 16.03
N ALA A 80 -13.88 -4.98 15.11
CA ALA A 80 -13.63 -4.73 13.69
C ALA A 80 -14.78 -3.94 13.07
N LEU A 81 -16.03 -4.26 13.43
CA LEU A 81 -17.21 -3.53 12.98
C LEU A 81 -17.20 -2.09 13.48
N LEU A 82 -16.99 -1.86 14.79
CA LEU A 82 -16.91 -0.52 15.37
C LEU A 82 -15.78 0.31 14.73
N PHE A 83 -14.62 -0.30 14.50
CA PHE A 83 -13.48 0.37 13.88
C PHE A 83 -13.75 0.70 12.41
N ALA A 84 -14.41 -0.20 11.68
CA ALA A 84 -14.82 0.04 10.30
C ALA A 84 -15.86 1.16 10.19
N GLU A 85 -16.81 1.25 11.13
CA GLU A 85 -17.79 2.34 11.21
C GLU A 85 -17.11 3.69 11.52
N LEU A 86 -16.16 3.71 12.46
CA LEU A 86 -15.37 4.91 12.78
C LEU A 86 -14.56 5.38 11.57
N LEU A 87 -13.82 4.47 10.93
CA LEU A 87 -13.02 4.79 9.75
C LEU A 87 -13.91 5.23 8.57
N GLU A 88 -15.08 4.60 8.38
CA GLU A 88 -16.03 5.04 7.35
C GLU A 88 -16.46 6.48 7.62
N TYR A 89 -16.84 6.79 8.86
CA TYR A 89 -17.25 8.14 9.25
C TYR A 89 -16.14 9.16 8.99
N LEU A 90 -14.89 8.85 9.35
CA LEU A 90 -13.72 9.69 9.07
C LEU A 90 -13.49 9.88 7.56
N PHE A 91 -13.47 8.79 6.79
CA PHE A 91 -13.22 8.86 5.35
C PHE A 91 -14.37 9.49 4.58
N ARG A 92 -15.60 9.42 5.07
CA ARG A 92 -16.76 10.04 4.45
C ARG A 92 -16.82 11.55 4.73
N ASN A 93 -16.68 11.93 6.00
CA ASN A 93 -17.01 13.29 6.43
C ASN A 93 -15.82 14.23 6.51
N TYR A 94 -14.60 13.72 6.70
CA TYR A 94 -13.42 14.52 7.00
C TYR A 94 -12.29 14.39 5.98
N ILE A 95 -12.03 13.17 5.50
CA ILE A 95 -10.93 12.91 4.54
C ILE A 95 -11.46 12.84 3.09
N ASN A 96 -12.76 12.56 2.93
CA ASN A 96 -13.47 12.48 1.66
C ASN A 96 -12.81 11.51 0.65
N VAL A 97 -12.88 10.22 0.98
CA VAL A 97 -12.27 9.12 0.22
C VAL A 97 -13.32 8.06 -0.10
N PRO A 98 -14.11 8.26 -1.16
CA PRO A 98 -15.25 7.38 -1.48
C PRO A 98 -14.88 5.91 -1.61
N ARG A 99 -13.68 5.59 -2.14
CA ARG A 99 -13.22 4.21 -2.28
C ARG A 99 -12.99 3.50 -0.94
N GLU A 100 -12.49 4.20 0.07
CA GLU A 100 -12.26 3.61 1.40
C GLU A 100 -13.60 3.41 2.10
N VAL A 101 -14.54 4.36 1.94
CA VAL A 101 -15.92 4.22 2.42
C VAL A 101 -16.55 2.96 1.84
N LEU A 102 -16.47 2.75 0.52
CA LEU A 102 -17.01 1.55 -0.13
C LEU A 102 -16.32 0.26 0.32
N ARG A 103 -14.99 0.27 0.50
CA ARG A 103 -14.25 -0.88 1.01
C ARG A 103 -14.71 -1.23 2.42
N LEU A 104 -14.78 -0.24 3.31
CA LEU A 104 -15.18 -0.42 4.70
C LEU A 104 -16.63 -0.91 4.82
N ARG A 105 -17.55 -0.40 4.01
CA ARG A 105 -18.94 -0.91 3.98
C ARG A 105 -19.05 -2.37 3.58
N LYS A 106 -18.26 -2.80 2.59
CA LYS A 106 -18.20 -4.22 2.20
C LYS A 106 -17.71 -5.09 3.36
N GLU A 107 -16.70 -4.62 4.08
CA GLU A 107 -16.17 -5.30 5.27
C GLU A 107 -17.20 -5.29 6.42
N GLN A 108 -17.89 -4.18 6.68
CA GLN A 108 -18.99 -4.10 7.64
C GLN A 108 -20.11 -5.10 7.30
N ALA A 109 -20.50 -5.23 6.03
CA ALA A 109 -21.50 -6.20 5.61
C ALA A 109 -21.08 -7.65 5.91
N VAL A 110 -19.78 -7.96 5.74
CA VAL A 110 -19.21 -9.26 6.12
C VAL A 110 -19.29 -9.46 7.63
N TYR A 111 -18.89 -8.47 8.44
CA TYR A 111 -18.91 -8.58 9.90
C TYR A 111 -20.32 -8.71 10.46
N ARG A 112 -21.26 -7.89 9.95
CA ARG A 112 -22.68 -7.96 10.30
C ARG A 112 -23.26 -9.33 10.01
N TYR A 113 -22.99 -9.88 8.83
CA TYR A 113 -23.41 -11.24 8.47
C TYR A 113 -22.95 -12.31 9.48
N TYR A 114 -21.68 -12.26 9.90
CA TYR A 114 -21.15 -13.20 10.87
C TYR A 114 -21.69 -12.95 12.29
N LEU A 115 -21.95 -11.70 12.68
CA LEU A 115 -22.55 -11.36 13.97
C LEU A 115 -24.04 -11.73 14.03
N GLU A 116 -24.81 -11.57 12.95
CA GLU A 116 -26.22 -12.00 12.86
C GLU A 116 -26.39 -13.48 13.18
N ARG A 117 -25.49 -14.32 12.65
CA ARG A 117 -25.45 -15.76 12.94
C ARG A 117 -25.15 -16.09 14.40
N ARG A 118 -24.68 -15.11 15.18
CA ARG A 118 -24.37 -15.20 16.61
C ARG A 118 -25.42 -14.50 17.48
N GLY A 119 -26.59 -14.19 16.92
CA GLY A 119 -27.72 -13.61 17.66
C GLY A 119 -27.70 -12.09 17.80
N TYR A 120 -26.88 -11.39 16.99
CA TYR A 120 -26.92 -9.94 16.90
C TYR A 120 -28.01 -9.50 15.94
N TYR A 121 -28.72 -8.44 16.30
CA TYR A 121 -29.71 -7.82 15.45
C TYR A 121 -29.24 -6.44 15.02
N PHE A 122 -29.34 -6.17 13.72
CA PHE A 122 -28.96 -4.90 13.13
C PHE A 122 -30.20 -4.19 12.61
N GLU A 123 -30.27 -2.89 12.84
CA GLU A 123 -31.27 -2.06 12.16
C GLU A 123 -31.04 -2.11 10.64
N PRO A 124 -32.11 -2.17 9.84
CA PRO A 124 -32.00 -2.10 8.39
C PRO A 124 -31.22 -0.85 8.01
N GLN A 125 -30.12 -1.01 7.28
CA GLN A 125 -29.38 0.15 6.79
C GLN A 125 -30.30 0.96 5.87
N PRO A 126 -30.38 2.29 6.04
CA PRO A 126 -31.12 3.13 5.10
C PRO A 126 -30.58 2.91 3.68
N ALA A 127 -31.48 2.92 2.70
CA ALA A 127 -31.15 2.68 1.30
C ALA A 127 -29.89 3.46 0.89
N GLU A 128 -28.88 2.73 0.43
CA GLU A 128 -27.55 3.27 0.16
C GLU A 128 -27.64 4.44 -0.81
N LEU A 129 -27.12 5.60 -0.39
CA LEU A 129 -26.67 6.61 -1.35
C LEU A 129 -25.60 5.95 -2.23
N GLU A 130 -25.90 5.74 -3.52
CA GLU A 130 -24.98 5.17 -4.49
C GLU A 130 -23.69 6.00 -4.54
N LEU A 131 -22.71 5.62 -3.73
CA LEU A 131 -21.38 6.15 -3.79
C LEU A 131 -20.72 5.55 -5.03
N LYS A 132 -20.63 6.36 -6.09
CA LYS A 132 -19.74 6.02 -7.20
C LYS A 132 -18.31 6.07 -6.65
N ALA A 133 -17.61 4.94 -6.71
CA ALA A 133 -16.18 4.92 -6.43
C ALA A 133 -15.50 6.03 -7.22
N ASP A 134 -14.43 6.64 -6.68
CA ASP A 134 -13.63 7.63 -7.39
C ASP A 134 -12.93 6.94 -8.58
N THR A 135 -13.69 6.76 -9.65
CA THR A 135 -13.34 5.83 -10.72
C THR A 135 -12.17 6.35 -11.52
N PHE A 136 -12.07 7.68 -11.70
CA PHE A 136 -11.05 8.25 -12.57
C PHE A 136 -9.66 8.22 -11.93
N THR A 137 -9.49 8.83 -10.75
CA THR A 137 -8.18 8.88 -10.09
C THR A 137 -7.68 7.46 -9.78
N GLN A 138 -8.58 6.59 -9.32
CA GLN A 138 -8.23 5.22 -9.01
C GLN A 138 -7.85 4.41 -10.25
N LYS A 139 -8.65 4.50 -11.32
CA LYS A 139 -8.33 3.84 -12.59
C LYS A 139 -6.97 4.30 -13.09
N MET A 140 -6.72 5.60 -13.10
CA MET A 140 -5.44 6.14 -13.53
C MET A 140 -4.27 5.65 -12.66
N ARG A 141 -4.44 5.58 -11.33
CA ARG A 141 -3.41 5.03 -10.42
C ARG A 141 -3.15 3.55 -10.71
N ASN A 142 -4.19 2.77 -10.92
CA ASN A 142 -4.09 1.33 -11.21
C ASN A 142 -3.44 1.09 -12.59
N ASP A 143 -3.87 1.82 -13.61
CA ASP A 143 -3.30 1.77 -14.96
C ASP A 143 -1.82 2.18 -14.92
N THR A 144 -1.48 3.25 -14.19
CA THR A 144 -0.09 3.67 -13.98
C THR A 144 0.73 2.55 -13.33
N ALA A 145 0.22 1.94 -12.25
CA ALA A 145 0.93 0.86 -11.55
C ALA A 145 1.12 -0.36 -12.45
N TRP A 146 0.14 -0.70 -13.29
CA TRP A 146 0.18 -1.84 -14.20
C TRP A 146 1.09 -1.61 -15.41
N VAL A 147 1.07 -0.43 -16.02
CA VAL A 147 1.88 -0.09 -17.20
C VAL A 147 3.36 0.16 -16.82
N ASN A 148 3.63 0.66 -15.60
CA ASN A 148 4.98 1.09 -15.19
C ASN A 148 6.07 0.00 -15.37
N PRO A 149 5.88 -1.27 -14.95
CA PRO A 149 6.88 -2.32 -15.13
C PRO A 149 7.21 -2.57 -16.61
N PHE A 150 6.20 -2.66 -17.47
CA PHE A 150 6.40 -2.88 -18.91
C PHE A 150 7.13 -1.71 -19.55
N ARG A 151 6.77 -0.47 -19.20
CA ARG A 151 7.48 0.73 -19.66
C ARG A 151 8.96 0.67 -19.28
N LEU A 152 9.26 0.35 -18.03
CA LEU A 152 10.63 0.27 -17.53
C LEU A 152 11.41 -0.86 -18.23
N ILE A 153 10.84 -2.06 -18.36
CA ILE A 153 11.47 -3.18 -19.06
C ILE A 153 11.74 -2.81 -20.52
N PHE A 154 10.79 -2.18 -21.21
CA PHE A 154 10.97 -1.74 -22.60
C PHE A 154 12.12 -0.73 -22.76
N ILE A 155 12.11 0.35 -21.97
CA ILE A 155 13.15 1.40 -22.01
C ILE A 155 14.53 0.81 -21.69
N ARG A 156 14.59 -0.09 -20.70
CA ARG A 156 15.85 -0.69 -20.23
C ARG A 156 16.37 -1.76 -21.19
N SER A 157 15.49 -2.53 -21.82
CA SER A 157 15.85 -3.46 -22.89
C SER A 157 16.42 -2.72 -24.09
N LYS A 158 15.80 -1.59 -24.48
CA LYS A 158 16.33 -0.72 -25.54
C LYS A 158 17.75 -0.23 -25.23
N ARG A 159 18.03 0.13 -23.97
CA ARG A 159 19.39 0.51 -23.53
C ARG A 159 20.39 -0.65 -23.63
N LEU A 160 19.97 -1.87 -23.29
CA LEU A 160 20.80 -3.07 -23.47
C LEU A 160 21.13 -3.31 -24.96
N LEU A 161 20.15 -3.18 -25.86
CA LEU A 161 20.37 -3.28 -27.29
C LEU A 161 21.35 -2.21 -27.80
N ASN A 162 21.25 -0.98 -27.32
CA ASN A 162 22.22 0.08 -27.65
C ASN A 162 23.63 -0.24 -27.13
N ALA A 163 23.76 -0.82 -25.93
CA ALA A 163 25.05 -1.21 -25.37
C ALA A 163 25.72 -2.36 -26.12
N LEU A 164 24.95 -3.19 -26.84
CA LEU A 164 25.49 -4.24 -27.71
C LEU A 164 26.10 -3.71 -29.01
N VAL A 165 25.75 -2.50 -29.47
CA VAL A 165 26.26 -1.93 -30.74
C VAL A 165 27.79 -1.93 -30.83
N PRO A 166 28.56 -1.40 -29.85
CA PRO A 166 30.01 -1.41 -29.95
C PRO A 166 30.62 -2.81 -29.82
N VAL A 167 29.96 -3.73 -29.10
CA VAL A 167 30.42 -5.13 -28.95
C VAL A 167 30.21 -5.93 -30.23
N LEU A 168 29.09 -5.69 -30.92
CA LEU A 168 28.74 -6.31 -32.20
C LEU A 168 29.15 -5.43 -33.39
N SER A 169 30.18 -4.60 -33.23
CA SER A 169 30.63 -3.66 -34.25
C SER A 169 31.06 -4.33 -35.56
N GLN A 170 31.41 -5.62 -35.53
CA GLN A 170 31.70 -6.41 -36.74
C GLN A 170 30.45 -6.71 -37.59
N ILE A 171 29.25 -6.51 -37.06
CA ILE A 171 27.98 -6.77 -37.74
C ILE A 171 27.36 -5.43 -38.16
N ASP A 172 27.81 -4.87 -39.28
CA ASP A 172 27.35 -3.57 -39.81
C ASP A 172 25.82 -3.46 -39.90
N GLN A 173 25.14 -4.56 -40.23
CA GLN A 173 23.68 -4.61 -40.33
C GLN A 173 23.01 -4.31 -38.98
N TYR A 174 23.57 -4.79 -37.87
CA TYR A 174 23.04 -4.54 -36.52
C TYR A 174 23.14 -3.05 -36.18
N ALA A 175 24.31 -2.43 -36.40
CA ALA A 175 24.50 -1.00 -36.16
C ALA A 175 23.55 -0.13 -37.00
N LYS A 176 23.36 -0.46 -38.30
CA LYS A 176 22.42 0.25 -39.19
C LYS A 176 20.96 0.08 -38.75
N ALA A 177 20.58 -1.12 -38.33
CA ALA A 177 19.24 -1.39 -37.80
C ALA A 177 19.00 -0.58 -36.51
N MET A 178 19.93 -0.61 -35.56
CA MET A 178 19.83 0.14 -34.31
C MET A 178 19.80 1.65 -34.54
N ALA A 179 20.57 2.18 -35.48
CA ALA A 179 20.51 3.59 -35.85
C ALA A 179 19.14 3.99 -36.42
N THR A 180 18.48 3.10 -37.16
CA THR A 180 17.12 3.33 -37.68
C THR A 180 16.09 3.30 -36.56
N VAL A 181 16.19 2.32 -35.66
CA VAL A 181 15.35 2.20 -34.46
C VAL A 181 15.50 3.43 -33.57
N ASP A 182 16.73 3.90 -33.34
CA ASP A 182 17.02 5.06 -32.49
C ASP A 182 16.41 6.36 -33.02
N LYS A 183 16.38 6.55 -34.35
CA LYS A 183 15.74 7.74 -34.97
C LYS A 183 14.25 7.86 -34.62
N VAL A 184 13.57 6.73 -34.47
CA VAL A 184 12.13 6.68 -34.17
C VAL A 184 11.88 6.60 -32.67
N LEU A 185 12.57 5.70 -31.97
CA LEU A 185 12.31 5.43 -30.56
C LEU A 185 12.85 6.52 -29.64
N ASN A 186 13.98 7.18 -29.93
CA ASN A 186 14.50 8.19 -29.01
C ASN A 186 13.55 9.37 -28.81
N PRO A 187 12.99 10.00 -29.86
CA PRO A 187 11.98 11.05 -29.68
C PRO A 187 10.75 10.52 -28.93
N ALA A 188 10.22 9.37 -29.32
CA ALA A 188 9.04 8.78 -28.68
C ALA A 188 9.25 8.52 -27.18
N LEU A 189 10.41 7.97 -26.80
CA LEU A 189 10.78 7.71 -25.41
C LEU A 189 11.00 9.00 -24.61
N ALA A 190 11.51 10.05 -25.23
CA ALA A 190 11.67 11.35 -24.57
C ALA A 190 10.31 11.96 -24.19
N TYR A 191 9.33 11.93 -25.11
CA TYR A 191 7.96 12.37 -24.81
C TYR A 191 7.28 11.46 -23.78
N LEU A 192 7.41 10.14 -23.92
CA LEU A 192 6.85 9.18 -22.98
C LEU A 192 7.39 9.38 -21.56
N GLY A 193 8.63 9.86 -21.44
CA GLY A 193 9.32 10.13 -20.18
C GLY A 193 8.56 11.07 -19.25
N TRP A 194 7.87 12.09 -19.77
CA TRP A 194 7.08 13.01 -18.94
C TRP A 194 5.56 12.76 -19.05
N ILE A 195 5.06 12.35 -20.22
CA ILE A 195 3.63 12.06 -20.44
C ILE A 195 3.16 10.97 -19.49
N PHE A 196 4.01 10.00 -19.16
CA PHE A 196 3.65 8.95 -18.22
C PHE A 196 3.31 9.49 -16.83
N PHE A 197 4.10 10.45 -16.30
CA PHE A 197 3.95 10.93 -14.93
C PHE A 197 2.92 12.06 -14.81
N ALA A 198 2.69 12.80 -15.90
CA ALA A 198 1.79 13.94 -15.93
C ALA A 198 0.36 13.64 -15.40
N PRO A 199 -0.36 12.60 -15.86
CA PRO A 199 -1.71 12.31 -15.39
C PRO A 199 -1.76 12.11 -13.86
N ARG A 200 -0.88 11.26 -13.32
CA ARG A 200 -0.82 10.98 -11.88
C ARG A 200 -0.47 12.22 -11.07
N LEU A 201 0.52 12.99 -11.53
CA LEU A 201 0.93 14.24 -10.89
C LEU A 201 -0.22 15.23 -10.82
N PHE A 202 -0.83 15.56 -11.96
CA PHE A 202 -1.88 16.57 -12.03
C PHE A 202 -3.14 16.16 -11.28
N SER A 203 -3.52 14.88 -11.30
CA SER A 203 -4.65 14.42 -10.49
C SER A 203 -4.38 14.52 -8.99
N ASN A 204 -3.16 14.18 -8.55
CA ASN A 204 -2.80 14.28 -7.13
C ASN A 204 -2.72 15.75 -6.66
N LEU A 205 -2.18 16.65 -7.50
CA LEU A 205 -2.18 18.09 -7.24
C LEU A 205 -3.60 18.68 -7.24
N PHE A 206 -4.44 18.27 -8.19
CA PHE A 206 -5.85 18.68 -8.24
C PHE A 206 -6.61 18.25 -6.98
N LEU A 207 -6.44 17.00 -6.52
CA LEU A 207 -7.07 16.56 -5.28
C LEU A 207 -6.54 17.32 -4.07
N LEU A 208 -5.22 17.56 -3.99
CA LEU A 208 -4.64 18.37 -2.91
C LEU A 208 -5.26 19.77 -2.90
N PHE A 209 -5.39 20.41 -4.06
CA PHE A 209 -6.04 21.73 -4.20
C PHE A 209 -7.54 21.69 -3.86
N LYS A 210 -8.28 20.72 -4.40
CA LYS A 210 -9.72 20.54 -4.17
C LYS A 210 -10.05 20.46 -2.68
N HIS A 211 -9.26 19.70 -1.92
CA HIS A 211 -9.42 19.53 -0.47
C HIS A 211 -8.71 20.62 0.35
N SER A 212 -8.13 21.63 -0.29
CA SER A 212 -7.62 22.83 0.37
C SER A 212 -8.58 24.02 0.23
N VAL A 213 -9.43 24.03 -0.81
CA VAL A 213 -10.36 25.14 -1.11
C VAL A 213 -11.80 24.81 -0.68
N PRO A 214 -12.44 25.60 0.21
CA PRO A 214 -13.74 25.27 0.83
C PRO A 214 -14.92 24.99 -0.12
N ALA A 215 -14.84 25.39 -1.39
CA ALA A 215 -15.94 25.29 -2.35
C ALA A 215 -16.39 23.86 -2.65
N PHE A 216 -15.54 22.85 -2.45
CA PHE A 216 -15.79 21.46 -2.87
C PHE A 216 -15.97 20.47 -1.70
N MET A 217 -16.28 20.98 -0.50
CA MET A 217 -16.18 20.23 0.75
C MET A 217 -17.49 20.23 1.55
N THR A 218 -17.67 19.19 2.37
CA THR A 218 -18.77 19.11 3.34
C THR A 218 -18.54 20.09 4.49
N GLU A 219 -19.58 20.42 5.25
CA GLU A 219 -19.45 21.30 6.43
C GLU A 219 -18.52 20.68 7.49
N GLN A 220 -18.56 19.36 7.68
CA GLN A 220 -17.67 18.65 8.60
C GLN A 220 -16.20 18.78 8.17
N GLU A 221 -15.92 18.63 6.87
CA GLU A 221 -14.57 18.79 6.32
C GLU A 221 -14.11 20.24 6.46
N LYS A 222 -14.98 21.23 6.19
CA LYS A 222 -14.66 22.67 6.36
C LYS A 222 -14.25 23.01 7.79
N ASN A 223 -14.91 22.41 8.77
CA ASN A 223 -14.68 22.70 10.17
C ASN A 223 -13.25 22.38 10.63
N LEU A 224 -12.61 21.31 10.12
CA LEU A 224 -11.21 20.94 10.46
C LEU A 224 -10.15 22.04 10.25
N GLY A 225 -10.47 23.09 9.48
CA GLY A 225 -9.52 24.13 9.14
C GLY A 225 -8.64 23.77 7.94
N PHE A 226 -8.05 24.79 7.32
CA PHE A 226 -7.24 24.65 6.11
C PHE A 226 -6.02 23.74 6.32
N TRP A 227 -5.27 23.97 7.40
CA TRP A 227 -3.98 23.31 7.62
C TRP A 227 -4.13 21.79 7.82
N PHE A 228 -5.06 21.36 8.67
CA PHE A 228 -5.31 19.94 8.92
C PHE A 228 -5.75 19.20 7.66
N ARG A 229 -6.63 19.80 6.84
CA ARG A 229 -7.05 19.22 5.56
C ARG A 229 -5.89 19.08 4.58
N PHE A 230 -5.13 20.15 4.38
CA PHE A 230 -3.97 20.13 3.49
C PHE A 230 -2.97 19.05 3.93
N LEU A 231 -2.64 19.01 5.22
CA LEU A 231 -1.70 18.04 5.78
C LEU A 231 -2.22 16.61 5.67
N ALA A 232 -3.51 16.36 5.95
CA ALA A 232 -4.11 15.04 5.82
C ALA A 232 -4.04 14.53 4.37
N GLN A 233 -4.33 15.38 3.39
CA GLN A 233 -4.28 15.02 1.98
C GLN A 233 -2.83 14.88 1.47
N LEU A 234 -1.92 15.70 1.97
CA LEU A 234 -0.49 15.60 1.68
C LEU A 234 0.09 14.31 2.26
N LYS A 235 -0.17 13.95 3.52
CA LYS A 235 0.28 12.70 4.17
C LYS A 235 -0.10 11.45 3.36
N ARG A 236 -1.20 11.48 2.61
CA ARG A 236 -1.65 10.37 1.76
C ARG A 236 -0.97 10.30 0.40
N ARG A 237 -0.48 11.44 -0.14
CA ARG A 237 -0.01 11.55 -1.53
C ARG A 237 1.45 11.99 -1.66
N TYR A 238 2.09 12.43 -0.60
CA TYR A 238 3.42 13.08 -0.69
C TYR A 238 4.47 12.19 -1.34
N PHE A 239 4.44 10.87 -1.09
CA PHE A 239 5.36 9.95 -1.76
C PHE A 239 5.15 9.86 -3.27
N GLU A 240 3.89 9.87 -3.72
CA GLU A 240 3.56 9.84 -5.14
C GLU A 240 3.90 11.19 -5.80
N ILE A 241 3.49 12.30 -5.17
CA ILE A 241 3.79 13.66 -5.65
C ILE A 241 5.30 13.88 -5.73
N GLY A 242 6.07 13.54 -4.68
CA GLY A 242 7.51 13.72 -4.66
C GLY A 242 8.20 12.95 -5.79
N ASN A 243 7.84 11.68 -5.97
CA ASN A 243 8.34 10.88 -7.09
C ASN A 243 7.94 11.47 -8.45
N ASP A 244 6.68 11.82 -8.63
CA ASP A 244 6.15 12.27 -9.92
C ASP A 244 6.70 13.63 -10.32
N VAL A 245 6.88 14.56 -9.38
CA VAL A 245 7.48 15.88 -9.65
C VAL A 245 8.89 15.72 -10.20
N ILE A 246 9.73 14.88 -9.57
CA ILE A 246 11.11 14.69 -10.00
C ILE A 246 11.15 14.05 -11.39
N TRP A 247 10.40 12.98 -11.61
CA TRP A 247 10.42 12.26 -12.89
C TRP A 247 9.73 13.01 -14.03
N PHE A 248 8.65 13.76 -13.75
CA PHE A 248 8.03 14.67 -14.71
C PHE A 248 9.02 15.78 -15.12
N THR A 249 9.66 16.43 -14.15
CA THR A 249 10.65 17.49 -14.41
C THR A 249 11.84 16.94 -15.19
N ALA A 250 12.35 15.76 -14.82
CA ALA A 250 13.41 15.09 -15.55
C ALA A 250 13.02 14.78 -16.99
N GLY A 251 11.80 14.29 -17.22
CA GLY A 251 11.29 14.02 -18.56
C GLY A 251 11.18 15.29 -19.41
N VAL A 252 10.64 16.38 -18.86
CA VAL A 252 10.51 17.68 -19.55
C VAL A 252 11.88 18.26 -19.89
N LEU A 253 12.80 18.30 -18.92
CA LEU A 253 14.14 18.84 -19.15
C LEU A 253 14.93 18.00 -20.16
N ASN A 254 14.90 16.67 -20.07
CA ASN A 254 15.57 15.82 -21.08
C ASN A 254 14.93 15.93 -22.46
N CYS A 255 13.62 16.17 -22.55
CA CYS A 255 12.92 16.28 -23.83
C CYS A 255 13.16 17.62 -24.54
N PHE A 256 13.24 18.73 -23.80
CA PHE A 256 13.26 20.08 -24.38
C PHE A 256 14.52 20.90 -24.11
N VAL A 257 15.26 20.60 -23.04
CA VAL A 257 16.41 21.41 -22.58
C VAL A 257 17.73 20.70 -22.80
N PHE A 258 17.87 19.46 -22.32
CA PHE A 258 19.10 18.67 -22.45
C PHE A 258 19.18 17.94 -23.79
N VAL A 259 19.06 18.70 -24.88
CA VAL A 259 19.16 18.22 -26.25
C VAL A 259 20.42 18.75 -26.94
N GLY A 260 20.84 18.10 -28.02
CA GLY A 260 22.01 18.50 -28.80
C GLY A 260 23.28 18.56 -27.94
N PRO A 261 24.04 19.67 -27.92
CA PRO A 261 25.26 19.81 -27.12
C PRO A 261 25.06 19.64 -25.61
N LEU A 262 23.83 19.85 -25.09
CA LEU A 262 23.52 19.72 -23.67
C LEU A 262 23.10 18.30 -23.26
N ALA A 263 22.96 17.37 -24.21
CA ALA A 263 22.58 15.99 -23.92
C ALA A 263 23.46 15.28 -22.86
N PRO A 264 24.80 15.49 -22.82
CA PRO A 264 25.63 14.91 -21.76
C PRO A 264 25.22 15.33 -20.35
N ILE A 265 24.73 16.57 -20.17
CA ILE A 265 24.25 17.07 -18.87
C ILE A 265 23.01 16.30 -18.44
N GLY A 266 22.11 15.98 -19.37
CA GLY A 266 20.92 15.18 -19.10
C GLY A 266 21.22 13.78 -18.54
N VAL A 267 22.37 13.19 -18.90
CA VAL A 267 22.82 11.90 -18.34
C VAL A 267 23.16 12.05 -16.86
N TYR A 268 23.91 13.08 -16.47
CA TYR A 268 24.24 13.33 -15.06
C TYR A 268 23.02 13.77 -14.24
N PHE A 269 22.10 14.52 -14.84
CA PHE A 269 20.83 14.85 -14.21
C PHE A 269 19.99 13.58 -13.95
N SER A 270 19.95 12.65 -14.91
CA SER A 270 19.28 11.36 -14.73
C SER A 270 19.92 10.51 -13.63
N LEU A 271 21.26 10.57 -13.49
CA LEU A 271 21.97 9.92 -12.37
C LEU A 271 21.50 10.51 -11.03
N ALA A 272 21.41 11.84 -10.92
CA ALA A 272 20.89 12.48 -9.72
C ALA A 272 19.46 12.04 -9.38
N CYS A 273 18.59 11.85 -10.38
CA CYS A 273 17.25 11.28 -10.18
C CYS A 273 17.29 9.84 -9.65
N PHE A 274 18.20 8.98 -10.13
CA PHE A 274 18.34 7.63 -9.59
C PHE A 274 18.87 7.62 -8.15
N ILE A 275 19.78 8.53 -7.79
CA ILE A 275 20.23 8.70 -6.41
C ILE A 275 19.07 9.18 -5.53
N TYR A 276 18.27 10.13 -6.02
CA TYR A 276 17.04 10.57 -5.35
C TYR A 276 16.09 9.39 -5.08
N ASP A 277 15.86 8.50 -6.05
CA ASP A 277 14.99 7.33 -5.87
C ASP A 277 15.45 6.42 -4.71
N ILE A 278 16.77 6.23 -4.54
CA ILE A 278 17.33 5.44 -3.42
C ILE A 278 17.00 6.13 -2.08
N ILE A 279 17.28 7.43 -1.99
CA ILE A 279 17.02 8.23 -0.78
C ILE A 279 15.52 8.22 -0.47
N TRP A 280 14.68 8.40 -1.50
CA TRP A 280 13.22 8.43 -1.38
C TRP A 280 12.65 7.09 -0.94
N ALA A 281 13.15 5.98 -1.50
CA ALA A 281 12.81 4.63 -1.06
C ALA A 281 13.25 4.38 0.38
N GLY A 282 14.44 4.86 0.78
CA GLY A 282 14.94 4.79 2.15
C GLY A 282 14.07 5.54 3.15
N ILE A 283 13.69 6.79 2.84
CA ILE A 283 12.78 7.60 3.67
C ILE A 283 11.43 6.88 3.82
N ARG A 284 10.89 6.36 2.71
CA ARG A 284 9.63 5.60 2.74
C ARG A 284 9.71 4.39 3.65
N ALA A 285 10.76 3.59 3.50
CA ALA A 285 11.00 2.43 4.34
C ALA A 285 11.13 2.81 5.82
N GLY A 286 11.89 3.86 6.13
CA GLY A 286 12.07 4.35 7.49
C GLY A 286 10.75 4.78 8.14
N ILE A 287 9.90 5.52 7.43
CA ILE A 287 8.59 5.94 7.94
C ILE A 287 7.65 4.75 8.14
N GLU A 288 7.65 3.79 7.22
CA GLU A 288 6.82 2.59 7.32
C GLU A 288 7.23 1.70 8.50
N ILE A 289 8.54 1.38 8.60
CA ILE A 289 9.10 0.59 9.71
C ILE A 289 8.89 1.32 11.05
N HIS A 290 9.04 2.65 11.09
CA HIS A 290 8.82 3.41 12.31
C HIS A 290 7.38 3.29 12.81
N ARG A 291 6.37 3.37 11.92
CA ARG A 291 4.96 3.19 12.31
C ARG A 291 4.69 1.81 12.88
N PHE A 292 5.28 0.78 12.27
CA PHE A 292 5.20 -0.58 12.77
C PHE A 292 5.84 -0.73 14.15
N ASN A 293 7.04 -0.18 14.35
CA ASN A 293 7.73 -0.23 15.63
C ASN A 293 7.01 0.56 16.73
N GLN A 294 6.42 1.72 16.40
CA GLN A 294 5.57 2.45 17.34
C GLN A 294 4.36 1.62 17.77
N LEU A 295 3.73 0.92 16.83
CA LEU A 295 2.60 0.06 17.13
C LEU A 295 3.02 -1.15 17.99
N LYS A 296 4.16 -1.78 17.67
CA LYS A 296 4.76 -2.85 18.47
C LYS A 296 5.09 -2.38 19.89
N ALA A 297 5.73 -1.23 20.04
CA ALA A 297 6.08 -0.66 21.34
C ALA A 297 4.84 -0.42 22.21
N LYS A 298 3.76 0.10 21.62
CA LYS A 298 2.46 0.26 22.32
C LYS A 298 1.91 -1.08 22.80
N TYR A 299 1.93 -2.11 21.94
CA TYR A 299 1.48 -3.45 22.35
C TYR A 299 2.37 -4.06 23.45
N ALA A 300 3.68 -3.79 23.43
CA ALA A 300 4.60 -4.25 24.47
C ALA A 300 4.34 -3.57 25.81
N GLU A 301 4.16 -2.25 25.81
CA GLU A 301 3.79 -1.47 27.00
C GLU A 301 2.49 -1.99 27.64
N MET A 302 1.46 -2.22 26.83
CA MET A 302 0.20 -2.77 27.32
C MET A 302 0.33 -4.21 27.83
N ALA A 303 1.28 -5.00 27.33
CA ALA A 303 1.52 -6.35 27.82
C ALA A 303 2.25 -6.33 29.17
N GLU A 304 3.21 -5.41 29.36
CA GLU A 304 3.91 -5.23 30.64
C GLU A 304 2.98 -4.68 31.73
N GLU A 305 2.03 -3.80 31.40
CA GLU A 305 1.01 -3.32 32.37
C GLU A 305 0.17 -4.43 33.01
N ILE A 306 0.02 -5.58 32.34
CA ILE A 306 -0.93 -6.64 32.72
C ILE A 306 -0.25 -7.95 33.07
N LYS A 307 1.07 -8.00 32.96
CA LYS A 307 1.88 -9.22 33.09
C LYS A 307 1.80 -9.87 34.47
N ASP A 308 1.76 -9.04 35.52
CA ASP A 308 1.74 -9.50 36.91
C ASP A 308 0.31 -9.60 37.48
N ASP A 309 -0.71 -9.34 36.67
CA ASP A 309 -2.12 -9.43 37.07
C ASP A 309 -2.70 -10.79 36.66
N ASP A 310 -2.67 -11.75 37.59
CA ASP A 310 -3.22 -13.11 37.39
C ASP A 310 -4.68 -13.10 36.89
N SER A 311 -5.46 -12.07 37.26
CA SER A 311 -6.86 -11.94 36.81
C SER A 311 -6.99 -11.62 35.32
N ARG A 312 -5.90 -11.17 34.69
CA ARG A 312 -5.82 -10.76 33.28
C ARG A 312 -4.88 -11.64 32.44
N TYR A 313 -4.55 -12.83 32.94
CA TYR A 313 -3.64 -13.75 32.26
C TYR A 313 -4.09 -14.11 30.82
N GLU A 314 -5.38 -14.32 30.59
CA GLU A 314 -5.91 -14.61 29.24
C GLU A 314 -5.72 -13.42 28.28
N GLU A 315 -5.87 -12.19 28.79
CA GLU A 315 -5.64 -10.97 28.02
C GLU A 315 -4.17 -10.83 27.64
N TYR A 316 -3.28 -11.11 28.59
CA TYR A 316 -1.84 -11.16 28.36
C TYR A 316 -1.48 -12.18 27.27
N GLN A 317 -2.02 -13.39 27.33
CA GLN A 317 -1.80 -14.40 26.28
C GLN A 317 -2.32 -13.97 24.91
N ALA A 318 -3.51 -13.35 24.86
CA ALA A 318 -4.05 -12.82 23.60
C ALA A 318 -3.16 -11.69 23.03
N LEU A 319 -2.61 -10.84 23.90
CA LEU A 319 -1.66 -9.80 23.51
C LEU A 319 -0.39 -10.37 22.91
N LEU A 320 0.19 -11.40 23.53
CA LEU A 320 1.37 -12.07 23.01
C LEU A 320 1.11 -12.71 21.64
N ARG A 321 -0.06 -13.33 21.43
CA ARG A 321 -0.46 -13.84 20.10
C ARG A 321 -0.56 -12.73 19.06
N HIS A 322 -1.14 -11.59 19.44
CA HIS A 322 -1.25 -10.43 18.56
C HIS A 322 0.12 -9.84 18.20
N GLN A 323 1.04 -9.77 19.16
CA GLN A 323 2.42 -9.33 18.94
C GLN A 323 3.17 -10.27 17.98
N LYS A 324 2.97 -11.59 18.09
CA LYS A 324 3.57 -12.55 17.15
C LYS A 324 3.11 -12.32 15.71
N ILE A 325 1.81 -12.10 15.49
CA ILE A 325 1.26 -11.80 14.16
C ILE A 325 1.81 -10.47 13.64
N LEU A 326 1.90 -9.46 14.52
CA LEU A 326 2.50 -8.18 14.18
C LEU A 326 3.97 -8.34 13.78
N ASP A 327 4.76 -9.09 14.53
CA ASP A 327 6.17 -9.33 14.26
C ASP A 327 6.40 -10.01 12.91
N PHE A 328 5.60 -11.03 12.61
CA PHE A 328 5.61 -11.67 11.30
C PHE A 328 5.31 -10.68 10.17
N ARG A 329 4.30 -9.82 10.35
CA ARG A 329 3.96 -8.78 9.35
C ARG A 329 5.09 -7.76 9.20
N ILE A 330 5.70 -7.34 10.31
CA ILE A 330 6.84 -6.41 10.30
C ILE A 330 8.01 -7.01 9.52
N GLU A 331 8.28 -8.30 9.70
CA GLU A 331 9.36 -8.97 8.98
C GLU A 331 9.12 -8.99 7.47
N ILE A 332 7.91 -9.38 7.03
CA ILE A 332 7.54 -9.38 5.60
C ILE A 332 7.64 -7.97 5.02
N GLU A 333 7.06 -6.98 5.70
CA GLU A 333 7.07 -5.60 5.22
C GLU A 333 8.49 -5.03 5.17
N THR A 334 9.33 -5.35 6.16
CA THR A 334 10.75 -4.99 6.18
C THR A 334 11.49 -5.59 4.99
N LYS A 335 11.30 -6.89 4.72
CA LYS A 335 11.89 -7.55 3.54
C LYS A 335 11.41 -6.90 2.24
N ARG A 336 10.13 -6.55 2.12
CA ARG A 336 9.56 -5.86 0.95
C ARG A 336 10.19 -4.50 0.71
N VAL A 337 10.29 -3.66 1.75
CA VAL A 337 10.85 -2.30 1.60
C VAL A 337 12.37 -2.35 1.36
N LEU A 338 13.10 -3.25 2.03
CA LEU A 338 14.53 -3.46 1.78
C LEU A 338 14.80 -3.93 0.35
N THR A 339 13.96 -4.83 -0.17
CA THR A 339 14.07 -5.28 -1.57
C THR A 339 13.81 -4.13 -2.54
N THR A 340 12.88 -3.22 -2.21
CA THR A 340 12.66 -2.00 -3.00
C THR A 340 13.91 -1.11 -3.03
N ILE A 341 14.59 -0.92 -1.89
CA ILE A 341 15.84 -0.14 -1.82
C ILE A 341 16.97 -0.84 -2.58
N ALA A 342 17.13 -2.16 -2.41
CA ALA A 342 18.17 -2.93 -3.09
C ALA A 342 17.99 -2.90 -4.61
N THR A 343 16.76 -2.99 -5.09
CA THR A 343 16.46 -2.95 -6.54
C THR A 343 16.67 -1.56 -7.13
N THR A 344 16.28 -0.47 -6.44
CA THR A 344 16.59 0.90 -6.89
C THR A 344 18.09 1.20 -6.86
N ALA A 345 18.81 0.69 -5.86
CA ALA A 345 20.27 0.77 -5.79
C ALA A 345 20.95 0.00 -6.95
N GLY A 346 20.49 -1.22 -7.26
CA GLY A 346 20.98 -2.00 -8.40
C GLY A 346 20.72 -1.31 -9.74
N VAL A 347 19.55 -0.66 -9.89
CA VAL A 347 19.21 0.18 -11.04
C VAL A 347 20.17 1.37 -11.15
N CYS A 348 20.45 2.07 -10.06
CA CYS A 348 21.40 3.18 -10.05
C CYS A 348 22.82 2.71 -10.41
N LEU A 349 23.29 1.61 -9.82
CA LEU A 349 24.59 1.02 -10.11
C LEU A 349 24.73 0.64 -11.60
N GLY A 350 23.71 -0.02 -12.16
CA GLY A 350 23.67 -0.33 -13.58
C GLY A 350 23.78 0.93 -14.46
N PHE A 351 23.12 2.02 -14.06
CA PHE A 351 23.22 3.30 -14.77
C PHE A 351 24.59 3.97 -14.65
N ILE A 352 25.26 3.89 -13.48
CA ILE A 352 26.62 4.42 -13.27
C ILE A 352 27.62 3.75 -14.24
N LEU A 353 27.55 2.43 -14.39
CA LEU A 353 28.41 1.67 -15.29
C LEU A 353 28.17 2.00 -16.79
N MET A 354 27.03 2.60 -17.11
CA MET A 354 26.69 3.05 -18.46
C MET A 354 27.11 4.51 -18.75
N LEU A 355 27.73 5.21 -17.80
CA LEU A 355 28.14 6.60 -18.01
C LEU A 355 29.20 6.71 -19.12
N PRO A 356 29.25 7.86 -19.84
CA PRO A 356 30.22 8.09 -20.91
C PRO A 356 31.68 7.83 -20.52
N PHE A 357 32.04 8.05 -19.25
CA PHE A 357 33.38 7.79 -18.72
C PHE A 357 33.84 6.33 -18.91
N PHE A 358 32.92 5.37 -18.89
CA PHE A 358 33.22 3.94 -19.05
C PHE A 358 33.19 3.47 -20.51
N MET A 359 32.91 4.34 -21.49
CA MET A 359 32.81 3.95 -22.91
C MET A 359 34.16 3.57 -23.54
N ALA A 360 35.29 3.80 -22.87
CA ALA A 360 36.59 3.32 -23.32
C ALA A 360 36.65 1.78 -23.43
N ASN A 361 35.86 1.06 -22.62
CA ASN A 361 35.69 -0.39 -22.73
C ASN A 361 34.20 -0.73 -22.94
N PRO A 362 33.79 -1.22 -24.13
CA PRO A 362 32.38 -1.46 -24.43
C PRO A 362 31.73 -2.56 -23.58
N ILE A 363 32.53 -3.39 -22.90
CA ILE A 363 32.02 -4.43 -22.00
C ILE A 363 31.41 -3.80 -20.73
N ILE A 364 31.98 -2.70 -20.23
CA ILE A 364 31.51 -2.10 -18.97
C ILE A 364 30.07 -1.55 -19.11
N PRO A 365 29.73 -0.74 -20.14
CA PRO A 365 28.34 -0.32 -20.36
C PRO A 365 27.38 -1.49 -20.66
N LEU A 366 27.86 -2.56 -21.31
CA LEU A 366 27.05 -3.76 -21.54
C LEU A 366 26.69 -4.44 -20.21
N VAL A 367 27.66 -4.66 -19.32
CA VAL A 367 27.43 -5.18 -17.96
C VAL A 367 26.49 -4.26 -17.19
N GLY A 368 26.71 -2.94 -17.26
CA GLY A 368 25.81 -1.94 -16.68
C GLY A 368 24.36 -2.09 -17.15
N ALA A 369 24.15 -2.21 -18.47
CA ALA A 369 22.82 -2.38 -19.04
C ALA A 369 22.16 -3.71 -18.66
N MET A 370 22.92 -4.80 -18.53
CA MET A 370 22.43 -6.09 -18.03
C MET A 370 21.99 -5.99 -16.58
N ILE A 371 22.79 -5.38 -15.71
CA ILE A 371 22.41 -5.12 -14.30
C ILE A 371 21.17 -4.24 -14.24
N PHE A 372 21.11 -3.18 -15.06
CA PHE A 372 20.00 -2.24 -15.11
C PHE A 372 18.67 -2.93 -15.45
N LEU A 373 18.67 -3.80 -16.47
CA LEU A 373 17.49 -4.59 -16.85
C LEU A 373 17.18 -5.67 -15.81
N SER A 374 18.18 -6.40 -15.33
CA SER A 374 17.99 -7.51 -14.38
C SER A 374 17.43 -7.04 -13.05
N ALA A 375 17.96 -5.95 -12.48
CA ALA A 375 17.45 -5.35 -11.25
C ALA A 375 15.98 -4.90 -11.38
N THR A 376 15.57 -4.50 -12.58
CA THR A 376 14.18 -4.13 -12.87
C THR A 376 13.25 -5.32 -12.84
N VAL A 377 13.63 -6.39 -13.54
CA VAL A 377 12.85 -7.63 -13.60
C VAL A 377 12.78 -8.25 -12.21
N ALA A 378 13.92 -8.32 -11.50
CA ALA A 378 13.99 -8.80 -10.12
C ALA A 378 13.08 -7.97 -9.18
N GLY A 379 13.09 -6.64 -9.30
CA GLY A 379 12.21 -5.79 -8.49
C GLY A 379 10.72 -6.00 -8.78
N PHE A 380 10.36 -6.22 -10.05
CA PHE A 380 8.98 -6.56 -10.43
C PHE A 380 8.54 -7.92 -9.88
N LEU A 381 9.37 -8.96 -10.05
CA LEU A 381 9.09 -10.30 -9.55
C LEU A 381 9.04 -10.32 -8.01
N ALA A 382 9.96 -9.62 -7.34
CA ALA A 382 9.96 -9.52 -5.89
C ALA A 382 8.71 -8.81 -5.37
N THR A 383 8.26 -7.74 -6.04
CA THR A 383 7.00 -7.05 -5.66
C THR A 383 5.83 -8.01 -5.73
N ARG A 384 5.72 -8.81 -6.79
CA ARG A 384 4.67 -9.84 -6.95
C ARG A 384 4.76 -10.92 -5.88
N TYR A 385 5.95 -11.42 -5.63
CA TYR A 385 6.20 -12.41 -4.58
C TYR A 385 5.73 -11.91 -3.20
N PHE A 386 6.09 -10.68 -2.81
CA PHE A 386 5.65 -10.11 -1.54
C PHE A 386 4.15 -9.77 -1.50
N GLU A 387 3.54 -9.40 -2.63
CA GLU A 387 2.08 -9.23 -2.73
C GLU A 387 1.35 -10.56 -2.48
N GLU A 388 1.90 -11.68 -2.94
CA GLU A 388 1.33 -13.02 -2.73
C GLU A 388 1.55 -13.56 -1.31
N LEU A 389 2.66 -13.19 -0.66
CA LEU A 389 2.95 -13.54 0.74
C LEU A 389 2.17 -12.71 1.75
N ARG A 390 1.64 -11.55 1.33
CA ARG A 390 0.91 -10.67 2.24
C ARG A 390 -0.29 -11.43 2.83
N PRO A 391 -0.45 -11.47 4.17
CA PRO A 391 -1.60 -12.09 4.80
C PRO A 391 -2.91 -11.56 4.22
N GLN A 392 -3.90 -12.45 4.03
CA GLN A 392 -5.22 -12.02 3.59
C GLN A 392 -5.92 -11.29 4.75
N ASP A 393 -6.01 -9.98 4.63
CA ASP A 393 -6.63 -9.12 5.66
C ASP A 393 -8.16 -9.05 5.50
N GLN A 394 -8.80 -9.90 4.70
CA GLN A 394 -10.23 -9.78 4.40
C GLN A 394 -10.96 -11.11 4.59
N LEU A 395 -11.92 -11.11 5.53
CA LEU A 395 -12.96 -12.12 5.56
C LEU A 395 -13.83 -11.99 4.32
N GLN A 396 -14.13 -13.12 3.69
CA GLN A 396 -15.06 -13.17 2.56
C GLN A 396 -16.40 -13.69 3.05
N LEU A 397 -17.49 -13.16 2.49
CA LEU A 397 -18.79 -13.80 2.60
C LEU A 397 -18.70 -15.18 1.94
N PRO A 398 -19.38 -16.22 2.48
CA PRO A 398 -19.51 -17.48 1.77
C PRO A 398 -20.12 -17.18 0.41
N GLN A 399 -19.32 -17.36 -0.65
CA GLN A 399 -19.82 -17.16 -2.00
C GLN A 399 -20.94 -18.18 -2.19
N LYS A 400 -22.18 -17.69 -2.40
CA LYS A 400 -23.20 -18.54 -3.02
C LYS A 400 -22.57 -19.04 -4.31
N GLU A 401 -22.32 -20.35 -4.40
CA GLU A 401 -21.71 -20.99 -5.55
C GLU A 401 -22.28 -20.38 -6.84
N LYS A 402 -21.50 -19.52 -7.47
CA LYS A 402 -21.83 -19.08 -8.82
C LYS A 402 -21.28 -20.16 -9.74
N PRO A 403 -22.13 -20.83 -10.54
CA PRO A 403 -21.64 -21.79 -11.51
C PRO A 403 -20.63 -21.11 -12.45
N GLY A 404 -19.54 -21.84 -12.72
CA GLY A 404 -18.28 -21.37 -13.25
C GLY A 404 -18.34 -20.27 -14.30
N ILE A 405 -17.60 -19.19 -14.05
CA ILE A 405 -17.03 -18.35 -15.08
C ILE A 405 -15.57 -18.14 -14.71
N THR A 406 -14.71 -18.76 -15.52
CA THR A 406 -13.25 -18.66 -15.54
C THR A 406 -12.78 -17.22 -15.33
N SER A 407 -12.26 -16.89 -14.15
CA SER A 407 -11.70 -15.58 -13.84
C SER A 407 -10.22 -15.50 -14.21
N SER A 408 -9.92 -14.61 -15.15
CA SER A 408 -8.62 -13.96 -15.46
C SER A 408 -7.52 -14.78 -16.15
N PRO A 409 -7.16 -14.49 -17.42
CA PRO A 409 -6.12 -15.19 -18.19
C PRO A 409 -4.66 -14.94 -17.76
N LEU A 410 -4.41 -14.38 -16.56
CA LEU A 410 -3.06 -14.03 -16.09
C LEU A 410 -2.62 -14.74 -14.80
N LEU A 411 -3.42 -15.66 -14.26
CA LEU A 411 -3.02 -16.57 -13.17
C LEU A 411 -2.20 -17.78 -13.67
N PHE A 412 -1.39 -17.62 -14.73
CA PHE A 412 -0.61 -18.73 -15.30
C PHE A 412 0.63 -19.12 -14.47
N PHE A 413 0.89 -18.45 -13.32
CA PHE A 413 2.04 -18.73 -12.46
C PHE A 413 1.78 -18.71 -10.95
N SER A 414 0.54 -18.75 -10.45
CA SER A 414 0.30 -18.91 -9.00
C SER A 414 -0.52 -20.17 -8.67
N SER A 415 0.13 -21.32 -8.85
CA SER A 415 -0.22 -22.55 -8.14
C SER A 415 0.92 -22.89 -7.17
N VAL A 416 1.26 -21.98 -6.27
CA VAL A 416 2.03 -22.38 -5.09
C VAL A 416 1.08 -23.19 -4.23
N ASN A 417 1.45 -24.45 -3.96
CA ASN A 417 0.68 -25.43 -3.23
C ASN A 417 0.12 -24.84 -1.94
N LYS A 418 -1.20 -24.86 -1.78
CA LYS A 418 -1.90 -24.42 -0.56
C LYS A 418 -1.39 -25.17 0.67
N THR A 419 -0.95 -26.43 0.50
CA THR A 419 -0.40 -27.31 1.53
C THR A 419 0.95 -26.85 2.09
N GLU A 420 1.88 -26.36 1.25
CA GLU A 420 3.16 -25.81 1.73
C GLU A 420 2.95 -24.50 2.50
N ARG A 421 1.87 -23.77 2.23
CA ARG A 421 1.56 -22.51 2.91
C ARG A 421 0.98 -22.72 4.31
N GLU A 422 0.19 -23.78 4.51
CA GLU A 422 -0.32 -24.16 5.84
C GLU A 422 0.82 -24.76 6.69
N GLU A 423 1.66 -25.65 6.14
CA GLU A 423 2.82 -26.19 6.86
C GLU A 423 3.84 -25.11 7.25
N ASN A 424 4.20 -24.18 6.36
CA ASN A 424 5.20 -23.16 6.67
C ASN A 424 4.65 -22.03 7.56
N TYR A 425 3.33 -21.83 7.57
CA TYR A 425 2.67 -20.87 8.46
C TYR A 425 2.53 -21.48 9.86
N ASP A 426 2.04 -22.72 9.97
CA ASP A 426 1.95 -23.43 11.24
C ASP A 426 3.34 -23.76 11.80
N ASP A 427 4.32 -24.17 11.00
CA ASP A 427 5.70 -24.40 11.47
C ASP A 427 6.41 -23.10 11.85
N ALA A 428 6.20 -21.97 11.16
CA ALA A 428 6.73 -20.68 11.64
C ALA A 428 6.06 -20.21 12.94
N PHE A 429 4.82 -20.65 13.20
CA PHE A 429 4.06 -20.31 14.41
C PHE A 429 4.29 -21.30 15.57
N LEU A 430 4.58 -22.58 15.27
CA LEU A 430 4.74 -23.71 16.20
C LEU A 430 6.22 -24.05 16.46
N ALA A 431 7.13 -23.78 15.52
CA ALA A 431 8.56 -24.05 15.66
C ALA A 431 9.33 -22.81 16.15
N GLN A 432 9.05 -22.38 17.38
CA GLN A 432 10.06 -21.71 18.20
C GLN A 432 10.10 -22.39 19.57
N PRO A 433 11.30 -22.73 20.09
CA PRO A 433 11.41 -23.49 21.33
C PRO A 433 10.81 -22.69 22.47
N ALA A 434 9.99 -23.37 23.27
CA ALA A 434 9.62 -22.90 24.60
C ALA A 434 10.91 -22.64 25.38
N PHE A 435 11.15 -21.37 25.71
CA PHE A 435 12.13 -20.97 26.71
C PHE A 435 11.47 -20.87 28.07
#